data_AF-A0A9E3TSQ2-F1
#
_entry.id   AF-A0A9E3TSQ2-F1
#
_cell.length_a   1.000
_cell.length_b   1.000
_cell.length_c   1.000
_cell.angle_alpha   90.00
_cell.angle_beta   90.00
_cell.angle_gamma   90.00
#
_symmetry.space_group_name_H-M   'P 1'
#
loop_
_entity.id
_entity.type
_entity.pdbx_description
1 polymer ?
#
loop_
_entity_poly.entity_id
_entity_poly.type
_entity_poly.pdbx_seq_one_letter_code
_entity_poly.pdbx_strand_id
1 'polypeptide(L)'
;MSRIVLLFVIVLIIAPTHLLSDETVGIRLEVPAVTVEGPTFGGKQLWTDELIFHAWRIQRHTWTGHYRLLDDKDYRRAWGSFEHCNEQLEKLKQELGMPPMRGKVVVALHGLLRTRQSMQGICDYFHEHGDYTIVNFSYASTRNELDQHARSFASVMRHLGPKVTEINLIAHSLGNLVIRHYLGDQTDPATGRTPDPRIHRIVMLAPPNNGAEFARKFADNKIFQTIWGKTGLELANEWESLEPRLAIPTCEFAVIAGGNGEPSGSNPLLSGDDDFVVSVAETRLPGARDFHVFPVLHSSIMDDEQVRECALKFFWHGYLVTEELRQPIPRDAEERRRSE
;
A
#
# COMPACT_ATOMS: atom_id res chain seq x y z
N MET A 1 -43.74 12.68 26.13
CA MET A 1 -42.38 12.84 25.56
C MET A 1 -41.40 12.23 26.57
N SER A 2 -41.25 10.90 26.59
CA SER A 2 -40.26 10.09 25.87
C SER A 2 -38.81 10.43 26.21
N ARG A 3 -38.15 9.58 27.01
CA ARG A 3 -36.74 9.16 26.85
C ARG A 3 -36.54 7.81 27.55
N ILE A 4 -36.72 6.73 26.79
CA ILE A 4 -36.23 5.39 27.14
C ILE A 4 -34.71 5.41 26.89
N VAL A 5 -33.91 5.23 27.94
CA VAL A 5 -32.48 4.99 27.84
C VAL A 5 -32.29 3.49 27.71
N LEU A 6 -32.02 3.02 26.49
CA LEU A 6 -31.70 1.63 26.21
C LEU A 6 -30.21 1.40 26.55
N LEU A 7 -29.96 0.73 27.66
CA LEU A 7 -28.63 0.34 28.11
C LEU A 7 -28.17 -0.87 27.29
N PHE A 8 -27.26 -0.68 26.33
CA PHE A 8 -26.59 -1.79 25.64
C PHE A 8 -25.50 -2.36 26.56
N VAL A 9 -25.72 -3.57 27.05
CA VAL A 9 -24.71 -4.36 27.77
C VAL A 9 -23.73 -4.93 26.74
N ILE A 10 -22.52 -4.38 26.68
CA ILE A 10 -21.39 -4.99 25.98
C ILE A 10 -20.80 -6.04 26.91
N VAL A 11 -20.96 -7.32 26.59
CA VAL A 11 -20.25 -8.40 27.29
C VAL A 11 -18.81 -8.44 26.74
N LEU A 12 -17.90 -7.77 27.45
CA LEU A 12 -16.46 -8.01 27.32
C LEU A 12 -16.15 -9.34 28.01
N ILE A 13 -15.82 -10.38 27.24
CA ILE A 13 -15.17 -11.57 27.79
C ILE A 13 -13.70 -11.21 27.99
N ILE A 14 -13.36 -10.81 29.22
CA ILE A 14 -11.98 -10.65 29.67
C ILE A 14 -11.51 -12.05 30.10
N ALA A 15 -10.67 -12.69 29.30
CA ALA A 15 -9.88 -13.84 29.76
C ALA A 15 -8.53 -13.33 30.30
N PRO A 16 -8.07 -13.79 31.47
CA PRO A 16 -6.86 -13.28 32.10
C PRO A 16 -5.60 -13.70 31.32
N THR A 17 -4.76 -12.72 31.03
CA THR A 17 -3.38 -12.90 30.58
C THR A 17 -2.53 -13.38 31.76
N HIS A 18 -1.99 -14.59 31.69
CA HIS A 18 -0.59 -14.95 31.97
C HIS A 18 -0.39 -16.48 31.99
N LEU A 19 0.80 -16.88 31.53
CA LEU A 19 1.33 -18.24 31.34
C LEU A 19 0.73 -19.03 30.17
N LEU A 20 1.47 -19.08 29.05
CA LEU A 20 2.24 -20.27 28.67
C LEU A 20 3.22 -19.89 27.54
N SER A 21 4.48 -20.18 27.80
CA SER A 21 5.60 -20.17 26.86
C SER A 21 5.48 -21.33 25.88
N ASP A 22 5.85 -21.06 24.63
CA ASP A 22 6.49 -21.96 23.66
C ASP A 22 5.91 -23.38 23.52
N GLU A 23 4.95 -23.55 22.60
CA GLU A 23 4.93 -24.63 21.60
C GLU A 23 3.75 -24.42 20.63
N THR A 24 3.98 -24.72 19.37
CA THR A 24 3.10 -24.54 18.22
C THR A 24 1.72 -25.21 18.38
N VAL A 25 0.66 -24.42 18.56
CA VAL A 25 -0.72 -24.77 18.13
C VAL A 25 -1.42 -23.49 17.67
N GLY A 26 -1.48 -23.28 16.35
CA GLY A 26 -2.34 -22.25 15.77
C GLY A 26 -3.80 -22.64 15.98
N ILE A 27 -4.47 -22.06 16.97
CA ILE A 27 -5.93 -22.17 17.10
C ILE A 27 -6.55 -21.38 15.94
N ARG A 28 -6.84 -22.05 14.82
CA ARG A 28 -7.82 -21.56 13.85
C ARG A 28 -9.18 -21.61 14.55
N LEU A 29 -9.62 -20.49 15.10
CA LEU A 29 -11.03 -20.32 15.44
C LEU A 29 -11.82 -20.48 14.13
N GLU A 30 -12.57 -21.57 14.01
CA GLU A 30 -13.56 -21.71 12.94
C GLU A 30 -14.60 -20.60 13.12
N VAL A 31 -14.48 -19.56 12.31
CA VAL A 31 -15.46 -18.47 12.28
C VAL A 31 -16.67 -18.99 11.51
N PRO A 32 -17.84 -19.18 12.14
CA PRO A 32 -19.02 -19.70 11.44
C PRO A 32 -19.41 -18.77 10.28
N ALA A 33 -19.81 -19.37 9.16
CA ALA A 33 -20.30 -18.65 7.99
C ALA A 33 -21.67 -18.02 8.33
N VAL A 34 -21.68 -16.73 8.65
CA VAL A 34 -22.90 -15.99 8.98
C VAL A 34 -22.95 -14.73 8.12
N THR A 35 -23.98 -14.63 7.29
CA THR A 35 -24.26 -13.40 6.53
C THR A 35 -24.85 -12.36 7.47
N VAL A 36 -23.98 -11.54 8.08
CA VAL A 36 -24.40 -10.39 8.89
C VAL A 36 -24.31 -9.13 8.05
N GLU A 37 -25.42 -8.70 7.49
CA GLU A 37 -25.48 -7.45 6.74
C GLU A 37 -25.53 -6.22 7.65
N GLY A 38 -25.06 -5.07 7.16
CA GLY A 38 -25.20 -3.80 7.86
C GLY A 38 -24.10 -2.79 7.55
N PRO A 39 -24.25 -1.53 8.02
CA PRO A 39 -23.22 -0.52 7.87
C PRO A 39 -21.93 -0.93 8.60
N THR A 40 -20.81 -0.39 8.13
CA THR A 40 -19.54 -0.49 8.85
C THR A 40 -19.41 0.66 9.85
N PHE A 41 -18.99 0.36 11.08
CA PHE A 41 -18.74 1.37 12.12
C PHE A 41 -17.29 1.87 12.10
N GLY A 42 -16.70 2.05 10.92
CA GLY A 42 -15.32 2.47 10.74
C GLY A 42 -14.28 1.34 10.93
N GLY A 43 -13.19 1.66 11.64
CA GLY A 43 -12.10 0.71 11.90
C GLY A 43 -11.14 0.48 10.73
N LYS A 44 -11.09 1.36 9.72
CA LYS A 44 -10.31 1.19 8.47
C LYS A 44 -8.84 0.77 8.70
N GLN A 45 -8.24 1.17 9.82
CA GLN A 45 -6.87 0.81 10.24
C GLN A 45 -6.70 -0.62 10.78
N LEU A 46 -7.76 -1.43 10.83
CA LEU A 46 -7.73 -2.83 11.29
C LEU A 46 -8.06 -3.82 10.16
N TRP A 47 -8.38 -3.33 8.97
CA TRP A 47 -8.80 -4.13 7.84
C TRP A 47 -7.82 -4.03 6.69
N THR A 48 -7.54 -5.17 6.08
CA THR A 48 -6.68 -5.27 4.90
C THR A 48 -7.46 -5.87 3.75
N ASP A 49 -7.44 -5.22 2.59
CA ASP A 49 -8.04 -5.75 1.37
C ASP A 49 -7.31 -7.03 0.93
N GLU A 50 -8.08 -8.03 0.49
CA GLU A 50 -7.58 -9.31 -0.03
C GLU A 50 -8.10 -9.60 -1.43
N LEU A 51 -9.20 -8.95 -1.79
CA LEU A 51 -9.76 -8.92 -3.14
C LEU A 51 -10.42 -7.57 -3.34
N ILE A 52 -10.19 -6.94 -4.49
CA ILE A 52 -10.90 -5.75 -4.95
C ILE A 52 -11.44 -6.02 -6.34
N PHE A 53 -12.73 -5.73 -6.56
CA PHE A 53 -13.41 -5.88 -7.83
C PHE A 53 -14.29 -4.67 -8.07
N HIS A 54 -13.87 -3.77 -8.96
CA HIS A 54 -14.43 -2.41 -9.07
C HIS A 54 -14.48 -1.75 -7.69
N ALA A 55 -15.67 -1.33 -7.24
CA ALA A 55 -15.87 -0.72 -5.93
C ALA A 55 -16.06 -1.74 -4.78
N TRP A 56 -16.20 -3.03 -5.10
CA TRP A 56 -16.41 -4.10 -4.12
C TRP A 56 -15.09 -4.59 -3.55
N ARG A 57 -15.09 -5.00 -2.27
CA ARG A 57 -13.88 -5.47 -1.61
C ARG A 57 -14.15 -6.59 -0.60
N ILE A 58 -13.25 -7.55 -0.54
CA ILE A 58 -13.17 -8.50 0.57
C ILE A 58 -11.99 -8.08 1.44
N GLN A 59 -12.25 -7.88 2.74
CA GLN A 59 -11.24 -7.44 3.69
C GLN A 59 -11.06 -8.46 4.82
N ARG A 60 -9.81 -8.71 5.21
CA ARG A 60 -9.45 -9.48 6.41
C ARG A 60 -9.26 -8.54 7.60
N HIS A 61 -9.85 -8.91 8.74
CA HIS A 61 -9.58 -8.22 10.01
C HIS A 61 -8.26 -8.70 10.61
N THR A 62 -7.43 -7.77 11.05
CA THR A 62 -6.04 -8.07 11.41
C THR A 62 -5.90 -8.92 12.67
N TRP A 63 -6.82 -8.80 13.64
CA TRP A 63 -6.70 -9.52 14.92
C TRP A 63 -7.45 -10.86 14.96
N THR A 64 -8.56 -10.95 14.26
CA THR A 64 -9.45 -12.11 14.32
C THR A 64 -9.32 -13.01 13.11
N GLY A 65 -8.68 -12.54 12.03
CA GLY A 65 -8.53 -13.27 10.77
C GLY A 65 -9.81 -13.47 9.96
N HIS A 66 -10.98 -13.05 10.47
CA HIS A 66 -12.23 -13.14 9.71
C HIS A 66 -12.27 -12.13 8.57
N TYR A 67 -13.16 -12.40 7.62
CA TYR A 67 -13.35 -11.62 6.42
C TYR A 67 -14.70 -10.93 6.41
N ARG A 68 -14.79 -9.83 5.66
CA ARG A 68 -16.04 -9.18 5.30
C ARG A 68 -16.05 -8.84 3.82
N LEU A 69 -17.21 -9.01 3.18
CA LEU A 69 -17.49 -8.47 1.85
C LEU A 69 -18.18 -7.12 2.00
N LEU A 70 -17.64 -6.08 1.35
CA LEU A 70 -18.22 -4.75 1.29
C LEU A 70 -18.58 -4.37 -0.16
N ASP A 71 -19.67 -3.64 -0.30
CA ASP A 71 -20.04 -2.98 -1.55
C ASP A 71 -19.39 -1.59 -1.70
N ASP A 72 -19.83 -0.86 -2.73
CA ASP A 72 -19.37 0.49 -3.08
C ASP A 72 -19.63 1.56 -2.01
N LYS A 73 -20.56 1.30 -1.08
CA LYS A 73 -20.95 2.21 0.00
C LYS A 73 -20.36 1.80 1.36
N ASP A 74 -19.33 0.95 1.36
CA ASP A 74 -18.76 0.33 2.55
C ASP A 74 -19.84 -0.39 3.41
N TYR A 75 -20.94 -0.88 2.79
CA TYR A 75 -21.97 -1.67 3.46
C TYR A 75 -21.59 -3.15 3.40
N ARG A 76 -21.66 -3.83 4.54
CA ARG A 76 -21.26 -5.23 4.65
C ARG A 76 -22.35 -6.14 4.09
N ARG A 77 -21.97 -6.97 3.13
CA ARG A 77 -22.85 -7.94 2.44
C ARG A 77 -22.59 -9.38 2.88
N ALA A 78 -21.40 -9.68 3.39
CA ALA A 78 -21.08 -10.99 3.95
C ALA A 78 -20.00 -10.88 5.04
N TRP A 79 -19.90 -11.90 5.89
CA TRP A 79 -18.92 -12.02 6.95
C TRP A 79 -18.58 -13.49 7.21
N GLY A 80 -17.34 -13.81 7.57
CA GLY A 80 -16.91 -15.19 7.86
C GLY A 80 -15.55 -15.51 7.25
N SER A 81 -15.44 -16.61 6.49
CA SER A 81 -14.22 -16.97 5.77
C SER A 81 -14.05 -16.19 4.47
N PHE A 82 -12.84 -16.25 3.88
CA PHE A 82 -12.57 -15.67 2.57
C PHE A 82 -13.44 -16.35 1.51
N GLU A 83 -13.51 -17.68 1.53
CA GLU A 83 -14.24 -18.52 0.59
C GLU A 83 -15.72 -18.14 0.60
N HIS A 84 -16.32 -18.02 1.79
CA HIS A 84 -17.71 -17.59 1.93
C HIS A 84 -17.92 -16.19 1.35
N CYS A 85 -17.08 -15.21 1.69
CA CYS A 85 -17.19 -13.86 1.15
C CYS A 85 -17.04 -13.83 -0.38
N ASN A 86 -16.14 -14.66 -0.92
CA ASN A 86 -15.88 -14.75 -2.34
C ASN A 86 -17.04 -15.43 -3.09
N GLU A 87 -17.61 -16.51 -2.55
CA GLU A 87 -18.81 -17.13 -3.10
C GLU A 87 -20.00 -16.16 -3.16
N GLN A 88 -20.19 -15.35 -2.12
CA GLN A 88 -21.23 -14.30 -2.13
C GLN A 88 -20.95 -13.23 -3.17
N LEU A 89 -19.69 -12.81 -3.32
CA LEU A 89 -19.30 -11.87 -4.37
C LEU A 89 -19.55 -12.44 -5.77
N GLU A 90 -19.23 -13.71 -6.04
CA GLU A 90 -19.48 -14.35 -7.34
C GLU A 90 -20.97 -14.44 -7.66
N LYS A 91 -21.82 -14.76 -6.68
CA LYS A 91 -23.29 -14.72 -6.85
C LYS A 91 -23.75 -13.31 -7.22
N LEU A 92 -23.31 -12.30 -6.47
CA LEU A 92 -23.67 -10.90 -6.73
C LEU A 92 -23.18 -10.40 -8.09
N LYS A 93 -22.00 -10.82 -8.55
CA LYS A 93 -21.50 -10.52 -9.90
C LYS A 93 -22.45 -11.04 -10.98
N GLN A 94 -22.96 -12.26 -10.83
CA GLN A 94 -23.89 -12.88 -11.77
C GLN A 94 -25.27 -12.21 -11.72
N GLU A 95 -25.82 -12.03 -10.52
CA GLU A 95 -27.15 -11.42 -10.30
C GLU A 95 -27.23 -9.98 -10.81
N LEU A 96 -26.17 -9.19 -10.59
CA LEU A 96 -26.11 -7.78 -10.99
C LEU A 96 -25.49 -7.58 -12.38
N GLY A 97 -25.10 -8.66 -13.07
CA GLY A 97 -24.50 -8.60 -14.41
C GLY A 97 -23.21 -7.75 -14.47
N MET A 98 -22.39 -7.80 -13.41
CA MET A 98 -21.22 -6.93 -13.31
C MET A 98 -20.16 -7.29 -14.37
N PRO A 99 -19.63 -6.31 -15.11
CA PRO A 99 -18.59 -6.59 -16.09
C PRO A 99 -17.30 -7.02 -15.38
N PRO A 100 -16.49 -7.93 -15.96
CA PRO A 100 -15.17 -8.23 -15.42
C PRO A 100 -14.27 -6.99 -15.45
N MET A 101 -13.30 -6.95 -14.53
CA MET A 101 -12.16 -6.05 -14.62
C MET A 101 -11.43 -6.28 -15.96
N ARG A 102 -11.14 -5.22 -16.71
CA ARG A 102 -10.55 -5.32 -18.05
C ARG A 102 -9.71 -4.10 -18.43
N GLY A 103 -8.86 -4.25 -19.44
CA GLY A 103 -8.09 -3.16 -20.00
C GLY A 103 -6.95 -2.73 -19.06
N LYS A 104 -6.75 -1.42 -18.93
CA LYS A 104 -5.66 -0.82 -18.14
C LYS A 104 -6.12 -0.52 -16.72
N VAL A 105 -5.31 -0.92 -15.74
CA VAL A 105 -5.58 -0.71 -14.31
C VAL A 105 -4.47 0.12 -13.68
N VAL A 106 -4.83 1.05 -12.80
CA VAL A 106 -3.87 1.64 -11.85
C VAL A 106 -4.18 1.12 -10.45
N VAL A 107 -3.17 0.56 -9.77
CA VAL A 107 -3.28 0.14 -8.37
C VAL A 107 -2.53 1.10 -7.48
N ALA A 108 -3.23 1.73 -6.54
CA ALA A 108 -2.69 2.73 -5.63
C ALA A 108 -2.52 2.18 -4.20
N LEU A 109 -1.38 2.47 -3.55
CA LEU A 109 -1.11 2.09 -2.16
C LEU A 109 -0.76 3.32 -1.30
N HIS A 110 -1.38 3.40 -0.12
CA HIS A 110 -1.10 4.45 0.86
C HIS A 110 0.11 4.13 1.76
N GLY A 111 0.60 5.14 2.49
CA GLY A 111 1.69 4.98 3.46
C GLY A 111 1.28 4.54 4.87
N LEU A 112 2.26 4.49 5.77
CA LEU A 112 2.09 4.19 7.20
C LEU A 112 1.18 5.23 7.88
N LEU A 113 0.37 4.80 8.87
CA LEU A 113 -0.64 5.62 9.59
C LEU A 113 -1.79 6.16 8.73
N ARG A 114 -1.80 5.87 7.43
CA ARG A 114 -2.81 6.34 6.48
C ARG A 114 -3.81 5.25 6.15
N THR A 115 -4.84 5.64 5.43
CA THR A 115 -5.80 4.75 4.79
C THR A 115 -5.84 5.08 3.30
N ARG A 116 -6.52 4.25 2.51
CA ARG A 116 -6.75 4.48 1.07
C ARG A 116 -7.26 5.90 0.72
N GLN A 117 -7.93 6.56 1.65
CA GLN A 117 -8.44 7.93 1.46
C GLN A 117 -7.33 8.93 1.15
N SER A 118 -6.10 8.73 1.66
CA SER A 118 -5.00 9.64 1.31
C SER A 118 -4.60 9.55 -0.15
N MET A 119 -4.87 8.44 -0.81
CA MET A 119 -4.60 8.26 -2.24
C MET A 119 -5.82 8.63 -3.11
N GLN A 120 -6.94 9.06 -2.51
CA GLN A 120 -8.19 9.24 -3.25
C GLN A 120 -8.06 10.33 -4.32
N GLY A 121 -7.44 11.47 -4.00
CA GLY A 121 -7.36 12.57 -4.95
C GLY A 121 -6.51 12.24 -6.19
N ILE A 122 -5.41 11.49 -6.05
CA ILE A 122 -4.65 11.00 -7.22
C ILE A 122 -5.40 9.90 -7.98
N CYS A 123 -6.16 9.04 -7.27
CA CYS A 123 -7.04 8.05 -7.89
C CYS A 123 -8.12 8.70 -8.75
N ASP A 124 -8.78 9.74 -8.23
CA ASP A 124 -9.82 10.50 -8.94
C ASP A 124 -9.22 11.19 -10.17
N TYR A 125 -8.06 11.83 -10.01
CA TYR A 125 -7.35 12.47 -11.12
C TYR A 125 -7.04 11.47 -12.26
N PHE A 126 -6.52 10.28 -11.96
CA PHE A 126 -6.24 9.25 -12.97
C PHE A 126 -7.50 8.65 -13.58
N HIS A 127 -8.59 8.53 -12.81
CA HIS A 127 -9.87 8.08 -13.34
C HIS A 127 -10.42 9.07 -14.36
N GLU A 128 -10.36 10.37 -14.05
CA GLU A 128 -10.89 11.46 -14.86
C GLU A 128 -10.06 11.69 -16.14
N HIS A 129 -8.74 11.53 -16.07
CA HIS A 129 -7.83 11.93 -17.14
C HIS A 129 -7.16 10.77 -17.88
N GLY A 130 -7.08 9.56 -17.30
CA GLY A 130 -6.17 8.49 -17.72
C GLY A 130 -6.74 7.30 -18.50
N ASP A 131 -8.06 7.17 -18.58
CA ASP A 131 -8.75 5.95 -19.06
C ASP A 131 -8.26 4.67 -18.34
N TYR A 132 -8.26 4.72 -17.01
CA TYR A 132 -7.87 3.61 -16.15
C TYR A 132 -9.02 3.14 -15.26
N THR A 133 -9.09 1.82 -15.06
CA THR A 133 -9.80 1.28 -13.90
C THR A 133 -8.91 1.46 -12.67
N ILE A 134 -9.43 2.12 -11.62
CA ILE A 134 -8.64 2.42 -10.42
C ILE A 134 -8.90 1.41 -9.31
N VAL A 135 -7.83 0.87 -8.73
CA VAL A 135 -7.85 -0.02 -7.57
C VAL A 135 -7.12 0.68 -6.43
N ASN A 136 -7.88 1.26 -5.50
CA ASN A 136 -7.33 1.95 -4.33
C ASN A 136 -7.24 1.00 -3.13
N PHE A 137 -6.05 0.40 -2.96
CA PHE A 137 -5.76 -0.65 -1.99
C PHE A 137 -5.64 -0.10 -0.57
N SER A 138 -6.32 -0.74 0.38
CA SER A 138 -6.29 -0.43 1.80
C SER A 138 -5.67 -1.56 2.59
N TYR A 139 -4.77 -1.23 3.51
CA TYR A 139 -4.19 -2.20 4.43
C TYR A 139 -3.97 -1.60 5.82
N ALA A 140 -4.00 -2.44 6.85
CA ALA A 140 -3.79 -2.06 8.23
C ALA A 140 -2.31 -1.74 8.50
N SER A 141 -1.84 -0.60 7.99
CA SER A 141 -0.42 -0.27 7.82
C SER A 141 0.43 -0.34 9.09
N THR A 142 -0.14 -0.21 10.29
CA THR A 142 0.59 -0.30 11.57
C THR A 142 0.50 -1.66 12.25
N ARG A 143 -0.31 -2.58 11.71
CA ARG A 143 -0.77 -3.76 12.47
C ARG A 143 -0.07 -5.06 12.10
N ASN A 144 0.62 -5.11 10.96
CA ASN A 144 1.38 -6.28 10.50
C ASN A 144 2.79 -5.89 10.07
N GLU A 145 3.63 -6.87 9.76
CA GLU A 145 4.93 -6.68 9.11
C GLU A 145 4.75 -6.48 7.60
N LEU A 146 5.81 -6.01 6.95
CA LEU A 146 5.81 -5.71 5.53
C LEU A 146 5.52 -6.94 4.67
N ASP A 147 6.00 -8.11 5.09
CA ASP A 147 5.76 -9.39 4.42
C ASP A 147 4.25 -9.72 4.27
N GLN A 148 3.44 -9.27 5.23
CA GLN A 148 2.04 -9.63 5.33
C GLN A 148 1.23 -8.66 4.48
N HIS A 149 1.65 -7.40 4.44
CA HIS A 149 1.13 -6.41 3.50
C HIS A 149 1.42 -6.82 2.06
N ALA A 150 2.65 -7.30 1.75
CA ALA A 150 3.01 -7.80 0.43
C ALA A 150 2.22 -9.05 0.03
N ARG A 151 1.98 -9.98 0.97
CA ARG A 151 1.09 -11.14 0.77
C ARG A 151 -0.35 -10.73 0.43
N SER A 152 -0.92 -9.79 1.18
CA SER A 152 -2.27 -9.27 0.91
C SER A 152 -2.36 -8.52 -0.41
N PHE A 153 -1.34 -7.72 -0.73
CA PHE A 153 -1.22 -7.06 -2.03
C PHE A 153 -1.16 -8.07 -3.17
N ALA A 154 -0.36 -9.13 -3.04
CA ALA A 154 -0.32 -10.23 -4.01
C ALA A 154 -1.68 -10.89 -4.22
N SER A 155 -2.46 -11.04 -3.14
CA SER A 155 -3.83 -11.55 -3.20
C SER A 155 -4.71 -10.66 -4.09
N VAL A 156 -4.69 -9.33 -3.90
CA VAL A 156 -5.42 -8.39 -4.74
C VAL A 156 -4.96 -8.45 -6.20
N MET A 157 -3.65 -8.44 -6.45
CA MET A 157 -3.08 -8.51 -7.81
C MET A 157 -3.55 -9.74 -8.60
N ARG A 158 -3.61 -10.90 -7.94
CA ARG A 158 -4.08 -12.16 -8.53
C ARG A 158 -5.56 -12.14 -8.89
N HIS A 159 -6.38 -11.38 -8.16
CA HIS A 159 -7.82 -11.28 -8.40
C HIS A 159 -8.23 -10.19 -9.39
N LEU A 160 -7.28 -9.43 -9.98
CA LEU A 160 -7.59 -8.47 -11.06
C LEU A 160 -8.17 -9.15 -12.30
N GLY A 161 -7.98 -10.46 -12.47
CA GLY A 161 -8.59 -11.25 -13.53
C GLY A 161 -7.88 -11.16 -14.88
N PRO A 162 -8.17 -12.07 -15.81
CA PRO A 162 -7.39 -12.28 -17.04
C PRO A 162 -7.66 -11.25 -18.15
N LYS A 163 -8.73 -10.44 -18.04
CA LYS A 163 -9.05 -9.42 -19.05
C LYS A 163 -8.33 -8.08 -18.80
N VAL A 164 -7.65 -7.94 -17.66
CA VAL A 164 -6.72 -6.83 -17.40
C VAL A 164 -5.45 -7.08 -18.20
N THR A 165 -5.10 -6.14 -19.07
CA THR A 165 -4.00 -6.27 -20.05
C THR A 165 -2.76 -5.47 -19.65
N GLU A 166 -2.93 -4.45 -18.81
CA GLU A 166 -1.85 -3.55 -18.37
C GLU A 166 -2.13 -3.11 -16.93
N ILE A 167 -1.09 -3.12 -16.09
CA ILE A 167 -1.14 -2.72 -14.69
C ILE A 167 -0.06 -1.65 -14.47
N ASN A 168 -0.49 -0.47 -14.04
CA ASN A 168 0.37 0.58 -13.54
C ASN A 168 0.24 0.65 -12.01
N LEU A 169 1.34 0.85 -11.31
CA LEU A 169 1.36 0.92 -9.85
C LEU A 169 1.76 2.32 -9.39
N ILE A 170 1.09 2.82 -8.35
CA ILE A 170 1.50 4.05 -7.67
C ILE A 170 1.46 3.84 -6.16
N ALA A 171 2.47 4.31 -5.45
CA ALA A 171 2.46 4.19 -4.00
C ALA A 171 3.10 5.38 -3.30
N HIS A 172 2.57 5.68 -2.11
CA HIS A 172 3.13 6.68 -1.22
C HIS A 172 3.90 6.03 -0.07
N SER A 173 5.11 6.54 0.20
CA SER A 173 5.89 6.19 1.39
C SER A 173 6.02 4.68 1.56
N LEU A 174 5.60 4.12 2.70
CA LEU A 174 5.58 2.67 3.00
C LEU A 174 4.99 1.80 1.88
N GLY A 175 3.96 2.26 1.16
CA GLY A 175 3.33 1.48 0.09
C GLY A 175 4.33 1.09 -1.00
N ASN A 176 5.39 1.88 -1.21
CA ASN A 176 6.47 1.56 -2.13
C ASN A 176 7.28 0.35 -1.69
N LEU A 177 7.54 0.21 -0.39
CA LEU A 177 8.22 -0.96 0.15
C LEU A 177 7.34 -2.20 0.06
N VAL A 178 6.02 -2.06 0.18
CA VAL A 178 5.07 -3.17 -0.05
C VAL A 178 5.18 -3.66 -1.50
N ILE A 179 5.22 -2.75 -2.49
CA ILE A 179 5.43 -3.10 -3.90
C ILE A 179 6.78 -3.78 -4.09
N ARG A 180 7.87 -3.21 -3.57
CA ARG A 180 9.22 -3.76 -3.73
C ARG A 180 9.36 -5.15 -3.12
N HIS A 181 8.75 -5.37 -1.95
CA HIS A 181 8.71 -6.67 -1.29
C HIS A 181 7.89 -7.68 -2.13
N TYR A 182 6.72 -7.29 -2.62
CA TYR A 182 5.91 -8.11 -3.52
C TYR A 182 6.67 -8.53 -4.80
N LEU A 183 7.44 -7.61 -5.40
CA LEU A 183 8.28 -7.90 -6.55
C LEU A 183 9.47 -8.80 -6.16
N GLY A 184 10.07 -8.60 -4.99
CA GLY A 184 11.14 -9.44 -4.45
C GLY A 184 10.70 -10.89 -4.27
N ASP A 185 9.50 -11.10 -3.73
CA ASP A 185 8.93 -12.45 -3.58
C ASP A 185 8.85 -13.19 -4.92
N GLN A 186 8.68 -12.51 -6.07
CA GLN A 186 8.62 -13.14 -7.40
C GLN A 186 9.99 -13.57 -7.95
N THR A 187 11.08 -13.13 -7.31
CA THR A 187 12.45 -13.50 -7.69
C THR A 187 12.98 -14.69 -6.90
N ASP A 188 12.34 -15.05 -5.80
CA ASP A 188 12.68 -16.20 -4.98
C ASP A 188 11.79 -17.39 -5.34
N PRO A 189 12.34 -18.45 -5.97
CA PRO A 189 11.57 -19.66 -6.31
C PRO A 189 10.89 -20.32 -5.11
N ALA A 190 11.40 -20.13 -3.89
CA ALA A 190 10.84 -20.72 -2.67
C ALA A 190 9.45 -20.16 -2.32
N THR A 191 9.10 -18.96 -2.80
CA THR A 191 7.78 -18.37 -2.54
C THR A 191 6.69 -18.94 -3.45
N GLY A 192 7.08 -19.62 -4.54
CA GLY A 192 6.18 -20.10 -5.59
C GLY A 192 5.47 -18.99 -6.38
N ARG A 193 5.88 -17.72 -6.23
CA ARG A 193 5.32 -16.59 -6.99
C ARG A 193 6.09 -16.37 -8.28
N THR A 194 5.36 -16.02 -9.33
CA THR A 194 5.93 -15.70 -10.64
C THR A 194 5.74 -14.21 -10.95
N PRO A 195 6.64 -13.59 -11.73
CA PRO A 195 6.47 -12.22 -12.21
C PRO A 195 5.15 -12.05 -12.95
N ASP A 196 4.43 -10.96 -12.65
CA ASP A 196 3.20 -10.63 -13.38
C ASP A 196 3.56 -9.80 -14.62
N PRO A 197 3.46 -10.37 -15.84
CA PRO A 197 3.89 -9.70 -17.06
C PRO A 197 3.03 -8.50 -17.43
N ARG A 198 1.89 -8.29 -16.75
CA ARG A 198 1.00 -7.15 -16.98
C ARG A 198 1.51 -5.88 -16.31
N ILE A 199 2.42 -5.97 -15.34
CA ILE A 199 2.98 -4.79 -14.66
C ILE A 199 3.86 -4.01 -15.63
N HIS A 200 3.39 -2.82 -16.00
CA HIS A 200 3.97 -2.01 -17.06
C HIS A 200 4.82 -0.87 -16.52
N ARG A 201 4.29 -0.05 -15.61
CA ARG A 201 5.00 1.09 -15.02
C ARG A 201 4.70 1.28 -13.54
N ILE A 202 5.66 1.88 -12.83
CA ILE A 202 5.53 2.21 -11.41
C ILE A 202 5.90 3.67 -11.15
N VAL A 203 5.10 4.39 -10.38
CA VAL A 203 5.45 5.71 -9.83
C VAL A 203 5.56 5.60 -8.31
N MET A 204 6.71 6.00 -7.79
CA MET A 204 7.01 5.97 -6.36
C MET A 204 6.99 7.37 -5.77
N LEU A 205 6.03 7.67 -4.89
CA LEU A 205 5.90 8.96 -4.21
C LEU A 205 6.57 8.91 -2.83
N ALA A 206 7.59 9.74 -2.63
CA ALA A 206 8.39 9.81 -1.40
C ALA A 206 8.76 8.43 -0.78
N PRO A 207 9.31 7.49 -1.57
CA PRO A 207 9.63 6.15 -1.06
C PRO A 207 10.81 6.19 -0.08
N PRO A 208 10.78 5.50 1.07
CA PRO A 208 11.96 5.31 1.92
C PRO A 208 12.85 4.17 1.37
N ASN A 209 13.40 4.34 0.16
CA ASN A 209 14.05 3.26 -0.59
C ASN A 209 15.35 2.76 0.01
N ASN A 210 16.12 3.65 0.63
CA ASN A 210 17.41 3.35 1.27
C ASN A 210 17.32 3.42 2.81
N GLY A 211 16.13 3.17 3.35
CA GLY A 211 15.85 3.13 4.78
C GLY A 211 14.98 4.29 5.26
N ALA A 212 14.81 4.34 6.58
CA ALA A 212 13.99 5.32 7.27
C ALA A 212 14.78 5.93 8.45
N GLU A 213 15.66 6.90 8.17
CA GLU A 213 16.47 7.64 9.14
C GLU A 213 15.60 8.24 10.24
N PHE A 214 14.49 8.85 9.85
CA PHE A 214 13.51 9.36 10.82
C PHE A 214 13.01 8.25 11.74
N ALA A 215 12.71 7.06 11.19
CA ALA A 215 12.22 5.95 12.00
C ALA A 215 13.28 5.45 12.99
N ARG A 216 14.54 5.34 12.55
CA ARG A 216 15.66 4.93 13.41
C ARG A 216 15.90 5.89 14.57
N LYS A 217 15.78 7.20 14.36
CA LYS A 217 15.97 8.21 15.43
C LYS A 217 14.95 8.10 16.57
N PHE A 218 13.80 7.48 16.33
CA PHE A 218 12.75 7.27 17.33
C PHE A 218 12.54 5.80 17.73
N ALA A 219 13.43 4.90 17.31
CA ALA A 219 13.30 3.46 17.53
C ALA A 219 13.12 3.09 19.01
N ASP A 220 13.82 3.77 19.93
CA ASP A 220 13.77 3.48 21.38
C ASP A 220 12.61 4.17 22.12
N ASN A 221 11.82 5.01 21.45
CA ASN A 221 10.76 5.76 22.11
C ASN A 221 9.42 4.99 22.09
N LYS A 222 9.04 4.43 23.24
CA LYS A 222 7.81 3.64 23.42
C LYS A 222 6.52 4.31 22.92
N ILE A 223 6.44 5.65 22.95
CA ILE A 223 5.29 6.40 22.41
C ILE A 223 5.27 6.27 20.87
N PHE A 224 6.41 6.48 20.22
CA PHE A 224 6.53 6.35 18.76
C PHE A 224 6.34 4.91 18.29
N GLN A 225 6.87 3.93 19.01
CA GLN A 225 6.64 2.50 18.72
C GLN A 225 5.15 2.17 18.70
N THR A 226 4.38 2.72 19.64
CA THR A 226 2.92 2.50 19.73
C THR A 226 2.19 3.13 18.54
N ILE A 227 2.65 4.29 18.07
CA ILE A 227 2.05 5.01 16.94
C ILE A 227 2.35 4.26 15.64
N TRP A 228 3.62 3.98 15.36
CA TRP A 228 4.06 3.36 14.10
C TRP A 228 3.77 1.87 14.00
N GLY A 229 3.57 1.22 15.14
CA GLY A 229 3.21 -0.20 15.20
C GLY A 229 4.27 -1.12 14.58
N LYS A 230 3.84 -2.32 14.19
CA LYS A 230 4.76 -3.40 13.80
C LYS A 230 5.62 -3.05 12.60
N THR A 231 5.03 -2.49 11.53
CA THR A 231 5.80 -2.18 10.31
C THR A 231 6.85 -1.09 10.57
N GLY A 232 6.53 -0.04 11.33
CA GLY A 232 7.53 0.99 11.60
C GLY A 232 8.68 0.49 12.48
N LEU A 233 8.40 -0.44 13.39
CA LEU A 233 9.44 -1.13 14.18
C LEU A 233 10.34 -2.00 13.30
N GLU A 234 9.78 -2.78 12.39
CA GLU A 234 10.54 -3.58 11.41
C GLU A 234 11.45 -2.68 10.57
N LEU A 235 10.93 -1.55 10.05
CA LEU A 235 11.73 -0.61 9.27
C LEU A 235 12.85 0.07 10.07
N ALA A 236 12.63 0.30 11.36
CA ALA A 236 13.61 0.94 12.23
C ALA A 236 14.72 -0.02 12.66
N ASN A 237 14.37 -1.27 12.99
CA ASN A 237 15.27 -2.20 13.69
C ASN A 237 15.80 -3.33 12.81
N GLU A 238 15.12 -3.65 11.70
CA GLU A 238 15.37 -4.84 10.89
C GLU A 238 15.64 -4.49 9.42
N TRP A 239 16.07 -3.25 9.14
CA TRP A 239 16.33 -2.80 7.77
C TRP A 239 17.34 -3.71 7.03
N GLU A 240 18.43 -4.12 7.70
CA GLU A 240 19.46 -4.97 7.09
C GLU A 240 18.96 -6.36 6.67
N SER A 241 17.97 -6.91 7.38
CA SER A 241 17.33 -8.19 7.01
C SER A 241 16.21 -8.01 6.00
N LEU A 242 15.59 -6.82 5.97
CA LEU A 242 14.51 -6.48 5.06
C LEU A 242 15.00 -6.07 3.67
N GLU A 243 15.99 -5.20 3.58
CA GLU A 243 16.49 -4.61 2.33
C GLU A 243 16.81 -5.64 1.24
N PRO A 244 17.47 -6.79 1.53
CA PRO A 244 17.73 -7.81 0.52
C PRO A 244 16.48 -8.43 -0.10
N ARG A 245 15.32 -8.32 0.57
CA ARG A 245 14.01 -8.80 0.09
C ARG A 245 13.27 -7.75 -0.75
N LEU A 246 13.78 -6.51 -0.82
CA LEU A 246 13.15 -5.41 -1.53
C LEU A 246 13.71 -5.27 -2.95
N ALA A 247 13.03 -5.85 -3.93
CA ALA A 247 13.48 -5.78 -5.32
C ALA A 247 13.52 -4.35 -5.87
N ILE A 248 14.42 -4.14 -6.83
CA ILE A 248 14.38 -3.02 -7.77
C ILE A 248 13.43 -3.43 -8.91
N PRO A 249 12.40 -2.63 -9.26
CA PRO A 249 11.51 -2.97 -10.37
C PRO A 249 12.27 -3.23 -11.67
N THR A 250 11.87 -4.25 -12.42
CA THR A 250 12.43 -4.57 -13.74
C THR A 250 11.74 -3.82 -14.88
N CYS A 251 10.49 -3.39 -14.65
CA CYS A 251 9.75 -2.50 -15.54
C CYS A 251 10.22 -1.03 -15.41
N GLU A 252 9.70 -0.15 -16.26
CA GLU A 252 9.99 1.28 -16.16
C GLU A 252 9.37 1.85 -14.88
N PHE A 253 10.15 2.56 -14.09
CA PHE A 253 9.64 3.24 -12.90
C PHE A 253 10.22 4.64 -12.73
N ALA A 254 9.47 5.50 -12.07
CA ALA A 254 9.89 6.84 -11.68
C ALA A 254 9.79 7.03 -10.18
N VAL A 255 10.63 7.91 -9.66
CA VAL A 255 10.61 8.33 -8.26
C VAL A 255 10.31 9.83 -8.19
N ILE A 256 9.31 10.20 -7.41
CA ILE A 256 8.97 11.58 -7.10
C ILE A 256 9.27 11.81 -5.62
N ALA A 257 10.18 12.73 -5.32
CA ALA A 257 10.53 13.12 -3.96
C ALA A 257 9.90 14.47 -3.60
N GLY A 258 9.63 14.67 -2.31
CA GLY A 258 9.39 16.00 -1.76
C GLY A 258 10.72 16.60 -1.28
N GLY A 259 10.90 17.89 -1.46
CA GLY A 259 12.10 18.62 -1.04
C GLY A 259 12.07 20.03 -1.60
N ASN A 260 12.74 20.97 -0.92
CA ASN A 260 12.78 22.37 -1.34
C ASN A 260 14.11 22.75 -2.04
N GLY A 261 15.01 21.79 -2.25
CA GLY A 261 16.31 22.00 -2.87
C GLY A 261 17.37 22.61 -1.94
N GLU A 262 17.06 22.84 -0.66
CA GLU A 262 17.99 23.44 0.29
C GLU A 262 18.90 22.37 0.93
N PRO A 263 20.24 22.51 0.86
CA PRO A 263 21.17 21.49 1.40
C PRO A 263 21.03 21.23 2.90
N SER A 264 20.47 22.17 3.67
CA SER A 264 20.23 22.00 5.10
C SER A 264 18.96 21.23 5.43
N GLY A 265 18.09 21.00 4.44
CA GLY A 265 16.76 20.46 4.65
C GLY A 265 15.83 21.37 5.45
N SER A 266 14.63 20.86 5.70
CA SER A 266 13.63 21.48 6.58
C SER A 266 13.53 20.77 7.93
N ASN A 267 13.92 19.50 8.02
CA ASN A 267 13.90 18.72 9.25
C ASN A 267 15.32 18.51 9.81
N PRO A 268 15.67 19.06 10.98
CA PRO A 268 17.00 18.90 11.58
C PRO A 268 17.32 17.45 11.99
N LEU A 269 16.32 16.56 11.98
CA LEU A 269 16.47 15.13 12.21
C LEU A 269 16.74 14.35 10.91
N LEU A 270 16.87 15.00 9.76
CA LEU A 270 17.24 14.36 8.51
C LEU A 270 18.48 15.05 7.95
N SER A 271 19.26 14.29 7.18
CA SER A 271 20.44 14.82 6.52
C SER A 271 20.09 15.28 5.10
N GLY A 272 20.31 16.56 4.80
CA GLY A 272 20.07 17.11 3.46
C GLY A 272 18.61 17.50 3.20
N ASP A 273 18.29 17.78 1.94
CA ASP A 273 16.94 18.13 1.47
C ASP A 273 15.93 17.01 1.81
N ASP A 274 14.72 17.40 2.22
CA ASP A 274 13.73 16.49 2.79
C ASP A 274 12.29 17.02 2.71
N ASP A 275 11.34 16.11 2.88
CA ASP A 275 9.90 16.40 2.89
C ASP A 275 9.28 16.42 4.30
N PHE A 276 10.11 16.64 5.32
CA PHE A 276 9.90 16.47 6.77
C PHE A 276 9.92 15.04 7.30
N VAL A 277 9.85 14.00 6.47
CA VAL A 277 9.80 12.59 6.94
C VAL A 277 10.87 11.73 6.28
N VAL A 278 11.12 11.95 4.99
CA VAL A 278 12.06 11.21 4.17
C VAL A 278 12.97 12.21 3.47
N SER A 279 14.28 11.97 3.55
CA SER A 279 15.24 12.78 2.79
C SER A 279 15.17 12.44 1.30
N VAL A 280 15.49 13.40 0.44
CA VAL A 280 15.60 13.20 -1.00
C VAL A 280 16.58 12.07 -1.33
N ALA A 281 17.67 11.95 -0.56
CA ALA A 281 18.66 10.88 -0.71
C ALA A 281 18.07 9.48 -0.43
N GLU A 282 17.22 9.34 0.59
CA GLU A 282 16.54 8.07 0.91
C GLU A 282 15.57 7.64 -0.18
N THR A 283 15.01 8.57 -0.96
CA THR A 283 14.07 8.25 -2.04
C THR A 283 14.71 7.64 -3.28
N ARG A 284 15.99 7.93 -3.52
CA ARG A 284 16.69 7.50 -4.73
C ARG A 284 16.75 5.98 -4.83
N LEU A 285 16.48 5.44 -6.01
CA LEU A 285 16.62 4.00 -6.28
C LEU A 285 17.27 3.79 -7.64
N PRO A 286 18.41 3.06 -7.72
CA PRO A 286 19.05 2.75 -8.98
C PRO A 286 18.10 2.04 -9.96
N GLY A 287 18.19 2.42 -11.23
CA GLY A 287 17.31 1.95 -12.30
C GLY A 287 16.07 2.80 -12.55
N ALA A 288 15.84 3.86 -11.78
CA ALA A 288 14.72 4.78 -12.04
C ALA A 288 14.91 5.43 -13.42
N ARG A 289 13.90 5.30 -14.27
CA ARG A 289 13.89 5.91 -15.60
C ARG A 289 13.80 7.44 -15.52
N ASP A 290 13.18 7.94 -14.47
CA ASP A 290 13.06 9.35 -14.20
C ASP A 290 12.98 9.63 -12.68
N PHE A 291 13.43 10.81 -12.29
CA PHE A 291 13.47 11.30 -10.92
C PHE A 291 13.10 12.78 -10.91
N HIS A 292 12.25 13.19 -9.98
CA HIS A 292 11.93 14.60 -9.82
C HIS A 292 11.68 14.96 -8.36
N VAL A 293 12.12 16.15 -7.96
CA VAL A 293 11.87 16.71 -6.63
C VAL A 293 10.86 17.84 -6.76
N PHE A 294 9.75 17.77 -6.03
CA PHE A 294 8.78 18.85 -5.94
C PHE A 294 8.85 19.53 -4.56
N PRO A 295 8.60 20.85 -4.47
CA PRO A 295 8.57 21.61 -3.21
C PRO A 295 7.29 21.34 -2.40
N VAL A 296 7.10 20.08 -2.00
CA VAL A 296 5.92 19.57 -1.32
C VAL A 296 6.31 18.74 -0.10
N LEU A 297 5.41 18.74 0.90
CA LEU A 297 5.60 17.99 2.14
C LEU A 297 5.24 16.51 1.95
N HIS A 298 5.83 15.64 2.78
CA HIS A 298 5.59 14.19 2.75
C HIS A 298 4.10 13.86 2.78
N SER A 299 3.36 14.62 3.59
CA SER A 299 1.97 14.35 3.92
C SER A 299 0.98 14.80 2.85
N SER A 300 1.42 15.65 1.91
CA SER A 300 0.60 16.28 0.87
C SER A 300 1.07 15.98 -0.56
N ILE A 301 2.20 15.28 -0.75
CA ILE A 301 2.76 14.98 -2.09
C ILE A 301 1.77 14.30 -3.04
N MET A 302 0.90 13.44 -2.54
CA MET A 302 -0.14 12.76 -3.32
C MET A 302 -1.32 13.67 -3.71
N ASP A 303 -1.42 14.82 -3.04
CA ASP A 303 -2.48 15.80 -3.26
C ASP A 303 -2.08 16.97 -4.14
N ASP A 304 -0.78 17.09 -4.42
CA ASP A 304 -0.26 18.12 -5.31
C ASP A 304 -0.65 17.87 -6.77
N GLU A 305 -1.13 18.91 -7.44
CA GLU A 305 -1.65 18.83 -8.81
C GLU A 305 -0.54 18.49 -9.82
N GLN A 306 0.64 19.09 -9.69
CA GLN A 306 1.76 18.85 -10.59
C GLN A 306 2.30 17.44 -10.42
N VAL A 307 2.36 16.93 -9.19
CA VAL A 307 2.73 15.54 -8.92
C VAL A 307 1.77 14.57 -9.61
N ARG A 308 0.45 14.81 -9.51
CA ARG A 308 -0.56 13.98 -10.16
C ARG A 308 -0.44 14.01 -11.67
N GLU A 309 -0.27 15.20 -12.27
CA GLU A 309 -0.06 15.35 -13.71
C GLU A 309 1.18 14.59 -14.18
N CYS A 310 2.32 14.80 -13.52
CA CYS A 310 3.59 14.17 -13.87
C CYS A 310 3.54 12.65 -13.71
N ALA A 311 2.88 12.14 -12.66
CA ALA A 311 2.70 10.71 -12.46
C ALA A 311 1.85 10.08 -13.58
N LEU A 312 0.75 10.73 -14.00
CA LEU A 312 -0.07 10.27 -15.11
C LEU A 312 0.72 10.29 -16.43
N LYS A 313 1.46 11.38 -16.66
CA LYS A 313 2.33 11.56 -17.83
C LYS A 313 3.40 10.47 -17.91
N PHE A 314 3.95 10.05 -16.78
CA PHE A 314 4.87 8.92 -16.72
C PHE A 314 4.19 7.61 -17.15
N PHE A 315 2.95 7.35 -16.71
CA PHE A 315 2.22 6.17 -17.16
C PHE A 315 1.93 6.16 -18.67
N TRP A 316 1.78 7.31 -19.32
CA TRP A 316 1.63 7.38 -20.77
C TRP A 316 2.95 7.28 -21.53
N HIS A 317 3.97 8.01 -21.09
CA HIS A 317 5.15 8.28 -21.92
C HIS A 317 6.47 7.79 -21.33
N GLY A 318 6.52 7.42 -20.04
CA GLY A 318 7.74 6.99 -19.37
C GLY A 318 8.69 8.13 -18.99
N TYR A 319 8.18 9.36 -18.85
CA TYR A 319 8.85 10.53 -18.27
C TYR A 319 7.86 11.37 -17.47
N LEU A 320 8.35 12.07 -16.43
CA LEU A 320 7.56 12.87 -15.51
C LEU A 320 7.25 14.25 -16.10
N VAL A 321 8.25 14.94 -16.65
CA VAL A 321 8.12 16.32 -17.16
C VAL A 321 8.17 16.35 -18.69
N THR A 322 9.32 16.07 -19.29
CA THR A 322 9.49 15.84 -20.74
C THR A 322 10.56 14.76 -20.95
N GLU A 323 10.69 14.23 -22.16
CA GLU A 323 11.70 13.22 -22.46
C GLU A 323 13.13 13.76 -22.25
N GLU A 324 13.35 15.03 -22.59
CA GLU A 324 14.64 15.72 -22.52
C GLU A 324 15.02 16.14 -21.10
N LEU A 325 14.04 16.36 -20.22
CA LEU A 325 14.25 16.78 -18.83
C LEU A 325 14.31 15.61 -17.85
N ARG A 326 14.28 14.36 -18.35
CA ARG A 326 14.40 13.17 -17.51
C ARG A 326 15.69 13.22 -16.70
N GLN A 327 15.60 12.80 -15.44
CA GLN A 327 16.74 12.60 -14.55
C GLN A 327 16.85 11.12 -14.18
N PRO A 328 17.35 10.25 -15.07
CA PRO A 328 17.48 8.84 -14.75
C PRO A 328 18.43 8.63 -13.57
N ILE A 329 18.15 7.61 -12.76
CA ILE A 329 19.09 7.12 -11.74
C ILE A 329 19.69 5.84 -12.28
N PRO A 330 20.95 5.83 -12.75
CA PRO A 330 21.50 4.67 -13.42
C PRO A 330 21.66 3.47 -12.49
N ARG A 331 21.58 2.24 -13.02
CA ARG A 331 21.69 1.02 -12.20
C ARG A 331 23.11 0.86 -11.67
N ASP A 332 24.11 1.08 -12.55
CA ASP A 332 25.51 0.77 -12.25
C ASP A 332 26.40 2.02 -12.29
N ALA A 333 27.59 1.94 -11.67
CA ALA A 333 28.54 3.05 -11.59
C ALA A 333 29.09 3.51 -12.96
N GLU A 334 29.04 2.66 -13.98
CA GLU A 334 29.52 2.96 -15.32
C GLU A 334 28.51 3.76 -16.15
N GLU A 335 27.21 3.54 -15.93
CA GLU A 335 26.16 4.39 -16.51
C GLU A 335 26.13 5.76 -15.82
N ARG A 336 26.45 5.86 -14.51
CA ARG A 336 26.58 7.14 -13.80
C ARG A 336 27.63 8.07 -14.40
N ARG A 337 28.77 7.51 -14.80
CA ARG A 337 29.85 8.27 -15.48
C ARG A 337 29.51 8.74 -16.89
N ARG A 338 28.41 8.25 -17.48
CA ARG A 338 27.91 8.71 -18.78
C ARG A 338 26.78 9.74 -18.66
N SER A 339 26.19 9.89 -17.47
CA SER A 339 25.08 10.81 -17.18
C SER A 339 25.50 12.10 -16.46
N GLU A 340 26.70 12.12 -15.88
CA GLU A 340 27.41 13.34 -15.41
C GLU A 340 28.20 13.94 -16.57
#